data_AF-A0A938U6C7-F1
#
_entry.id   AF-A0A938U6C7-F1
#
_cell.length_a   1.000
_cell.length_b   1.000
_cell.length_c   1.000
_cell.angle_alpha   90.00
_cell.angle_beta   90.00
_cell.angle_gamma   90.00
#
_symmetry.space_group_name_H-M   'P 1'
#
loop_
_entity.id
_entity.type
_entity.pdbx_description
1 polymer ?
#
loop_
_entity_poly.entity_id
_entity_poly.type
_entity_poly.pdbx_seq_one_letter_code
_entity_poly.pdbx_strand_id
1 'polypeptide(L)'
;MLRKSLTIPIIAIFTAIACGTLFLGYFINISSLKDALETREADKANHINFIISSIIDDDIKRLSELSKVLRENLELVQALARYYESPDTLGSLHRLLDNWNSQLEVDMFDLTDRRGVEIYCCARCPVEERGCPGWGVEEALAGKP
;
A
#
# COMPACT_ATOMS: atom_id res chain seq x y z
N MET A 1 -29.54 42.28 64.13
CA MET A 1 -30.54 42.24 63.05
C MET A 1 -29.83 42.07 61.72
N LEU A 2 -29.73 40.85 61.20
CA LEU A 2 -29.21 40.62 59.85
C LEU A 2 -30.19 41.20 58.83
N ARG A 3 -29.91 42.38 58.29
CA ARG A 3 -30.41 42.77 56.97
C ARG A 3 -29.80 41.77 55.99
N LYS A 4 -30.49 40.66 55.73
CA LYS A 4 -30.10 39.67 54.73
C LYS A 4 -30.13 40.35 53.37
N SER A 5 -28.94 40.75 52.91
CA SER A 5 -28.74 41.45 51.65
C SER A 5 -29.19 40.55 50.50
N LEU A 6 -30.21 41.00 49.77
CA LEU A 6 -30.80 40.30 48.62
C LEU A 6 -29.80 40.15 47.45
N THR A 7 -28.67 40.85 47.52
CA THR A 7 -27.59 40.79 46.52
C THR A 7 -26.85 39.45 46.52
N ILE A 8 -26.70 38.80 47.69
CA ILE A 8 -25.99 37.52 47.84
C ILE A 8 -26.67 36.38 47.05
N PRO A 9 -27.99 36.13 47.19
CA PRO A 9 -28.65 35.07 46.43
C PRO A 9 -28.67 35.35 44.92
N ILE A 10 -28.76 36.62 44.50
CA ILE A 10 -28.72 37.00 43.09
C ILE A 10 -27.37 36.68 42.46
N ILE A 11 -26.27 37.07 43.11
CA ILE A 11 -24.91 36.75 42.62
C ILE A 11 -24.71 35.24 42.55
N ALA A 12 -25.15 34.49 43.58
CA ALA A 12 -25.03 33.04 43.60
C ALA A 12 -25.75 32.36 42.43
N ILE A 13 -26.94 32.84 42.05
CA ILE A 13 -27.68 32.33 40.89
C ILE A 13 -26.94 32.64 39.59
N PHE A 14 -26.42 33.85 39.42
CA PHE A 14 -25.63 34.21 38.23
C PHE A 14 -24.36 33.37 38.11
N THR A 15 -23.66 33.12 39.21
CA THR A 15 -22.48 32.25 39.23
C THR A 15 -22.86 30.81 38.87
N ALA A 16 -23.97 30.29 39.39
CA ALA A 16 -24.44 28.95 39.06
C ALA A 16 -24.77 28.81 37.56
N ILE A 17 -25.44 29.82 36.98
CA ILE A 17 -25.74 29.85 35.54
C ILE A 17 -24.46 29.92 34.72
N ALA A 18 -23.51 30.78 35.09
CA ALA A 18 -22.23 30.90 34.39
C ALA A 18 -21.40 29.61 34.46
N CYS A 19 -21.34 28.95 35.62
CA CYS A 19 -20.70 27.64 35.74
C CYS A 19 -21.43 26.59 34.89
N GLY A 20 -22.76 26.58 34.88
CA GLY A 20 -23.56 25.65 34.09
C GLY A 20 -23.31 25.80 32.59
N THR A 21 -23.30 27.04 32.08
CA THR A 21 -23.05 27.30 30.65
C THR A 21 -21.61 26.96 30.25
N LEU A 22 -20.63 27.24 31.10
CA LEU A 22 -19.23 26.84 30.88
C LEU A 22 -19.07 25.31 30.87
N PHE A 23 -19.75 24.60 31.78
CA PHE A 23 -19.70 23.14 31.86
C PHE A 23 -20.33 22.50 30.63
N LEU A 24 -21.53 22.96 30.23
CA LEU A 24 -22.18 22.54 28.98
C LEU A 24 -21.31 22.82 27.76
N GLY A 25 -20.75 24.03 27.66
CA GLY A 25 -19.86 24.41 26.57
C GLY A 25 -18.61 23.53 26.49
N TYR A 26 -18.00 23.21 27.64
CA TYR A 26 -16.85 22.31 27.72
C TYR A 26 -17.18 20.90 27.20
N PHE A 27 -18.31 20.33 27.62
CA PHE A 27 -18.75 19.00 27.18
C PHE A 27 -19.11 18.94 25.69
N ILE A 28 -19.79 19.96 25.18
CA ILE A 28 -20.11 20.03 23.75
C ILE A 28 -18.83 20.16 22.93
N ASN A 29 -17.88 20.99 23.39
CA ASN A 29 -16.63 21.21 22.67
C ASN A 29 -15.78 19.94 22.61
N ILE A 30 -15.65 19.20 23.72
CA ILE A 30 -14.84 17.97 23.73
C ILE A 30 -15.47 16.88 22.85
N SER A 31 -16.80 16.75 22.85
CA SER A 31 -17.51 15.81 21.96
C SER A 31 -17.32 16.20 20.50
N SER A 32 -17.55 17.47 20.16
CA SER A 32 -17.41 17.97 18.80
C SER A 32 -15.98 17.84 18.26
N LEU A 33 -14.98 18.12 19.12
CA LEU A 33 -13.57 17.96 18.75
C LEU A 33 -13.23 16.50 18.48
N LYS A 34 -13.74 15.59 19.33
CA LYS A 34 -13.55 14.15 19.16
C LYS A 34 -14.19 13.65 17.87
N ASP A 35 -15.45 13.98 17.62
CA ASP A 35 -16.17 13.55 16.41
C ASP A 35 -15.50 14.10 15.14
N ALA A 36 -15.04 15.35 15.17
CA ALA A 36 -14.33 15.97 14.06
C ALA A 36 -12.96 15.31 13.81
N LEU A 37 -12.25 14.90 14.87
CA LEU A 37 -10.99 14.15 14.75
C LEU A 37 -11.23 12.75 14.19
N GLU A 38 -12.17 12.00 14.73
CA GLU A 38 -12.50 10.64 14.27
C GLU A 38 -12.93 10.64 12.81
N THR A 39 -13.79 11.60 12.42
CA THR A 39 -14.21 11.73 11.01
C THR A 39 -13.03 12.06 10.10
N ARG A 40 -12.13 12.96 10.53
CA ARG A 40 -10.93 13.31 9.75
C ARG A 40 -9.95 12.14 9.63
N GLU A 41 -9.78 11.35 10.68
CA GLU A 41 -8.92 10.17 10.66
C GLU A 41 -9.50 9.09 9.74
N ALA A 42 -10.81 8.84 9.83
CA ALA A 42 -11.51 7.93 8.94
C ALA A 42 -11.39 8.36 7.46
N ASP A 43 -11.63 9.64 7.15
CA ASP A 43 -11.50 10.18 5.80
C ASP A 43 -10.08 10.05 5.25
N LYS A 44 -9.07 10.35 6.08
CA LYS A 44 -7.66 10.16 5.70
C LYS A 44 -7.35 8.69 5.41
N ALA A 45 -7.79 7.77 6.27
CA ALA A 45 -7.58 6.35 6.07
C ALA A 45 -8.23 5.86 4.77
N ASN A 46 -9.46 6.31 4.50
CA ASN A 46 -10.18 6.00 3.26
C ASN A 46 -9.47 6.56 2.03
N HIS A 47 -8.99 7.80 2.09
CA HIS A 47 -8.21 8.41 1.00
C HIS A 47 -6.91 7.66 0.73
N ILE A 48 -6.16 7.29 1.79
CA ILE A 48 -4.93 6.52 1.65
C ILE A 48 -5.24 5.16 1.02
N ASN A 49 -6.26 4.47 1.52
CA ASN A 49 -6.67 3.17 0.98
C ASN A 49 -7.06 3.28 -0.50
N PHE A 50 -7.84 4.31 -0.87
CA PHE A 50 -8.22 4.55 -2.26
C PHE A 50 -7.00 4.78 -3.17
N ILE A 51 -6.05 5.60 -2.73
CA ILE A 51 -4.82 5.87 -3.49
C ILE A 51 -4.02 4.57 -3.68
N ILE A 52 -3.82 3.81 -2.60
CA ILE A 52 -3.09 2.54 -2.66
C ILE A 52 -3.78 1.55 -3.61
N SER A 53 -5.10 1.37 -3.49
CA SER A 53 -5.85 0.48 -4.37
C SER A 53 -5.77 0.92 -5.84
N SER A 54 -5.85 2.23 -6.10
CA SER A 54 -5.72 2.76 -7.46
C SER A 54 -4.34 2.49 -8.06
N ILE A 55 -3.27 2.66 -7.28
CA ILE A 55 -1.90 2.36 -7.73
C ILE A 55 -1.77 0.87 -8.04
N ILE A 56 -2.23 0.00 -7.14
CA ILE A 56 -2.19 -1.45 -7.33
C ILE A 56 -2.97 -1.87 -8.58
N ASP A 57 -4.18 -1.34 -8.79
CA ASP A 57 -5.00 -1.67 -9.95
C ASP A 57 -4.35 -1.26 -11.27
N ASP A 58 -3.65 -0.11 -11.28
CA ASP A 58 -2.95 0.36 -12.47
C ASP A 58 -1.67 -0.45 -12.74
N ASP A 59 -0.93 -0.85 -11.70
CA ASP A 59 0.21 -1.76 -11.83
C ASP A 59 -0.23 -3.15 -12.32
N ILE A 60 -1.35 -3.68 -11.83
CA ILE A 60 -1.94 -4.94 -12.30
C ILE A 60 -2.27 -4.85 -13.79
N LYS A 61 -2.90 -3.77 -14.25
CA LYS A 61 -3.21 -3.58 -15.67
C LYS A 61 -1.94 -3.50 -16.50
N ARG A 62 -0.96 -2.71 -16.07
CA ARG A 62 0.34 -2.56 -16.75
C ARG A 62 1.05 -3.91 -16.89
N LEU A 63 1.18 -4.67 -15.80
CA LEU A 63 1.80 -5.99 -15.81
C LEU A 63 1.03 -7.00 -16.68
N SER A 64 -0.30 -6.93 -16.65
CA SER A 64 -1.17 -7.77 -17.50
C SER A 64 -0.97 -7.47 -18.99
N GLU A 65 -0.92 -6.20 -19.38
CA GLU A 65 -0.63 -5.79 -20.75
C GLU A 65 0.77 -6.21 -21.18
N LEU A 66 1.77 -6.02 -20.32
CA LEU A 66 3.14 -6.46 -20.54
C LEU A 66 3.19 -7.98 -20.79
N SER A 67 2.48 -8.76 -19.97
CA SER A 67 2.42 -10.23 -20.11
C SER A 67 1.83 -10.66 -21.45
N LYS A 68 0.82 -9.94 -21.97
CA LYS A 68 0.21 -10.22 -23.27
C LYS A 68 1.19 -9.91 -24.41
N VAL A 69 1.86 -8.77 -24.34
CA VAL A 69 2.89 -8.37 -25.32
C VAL A 69 4.03 -9.40 -25.35
N LEU A 70 4.51 -9.83 -24.19
CA LEU A 70 5.54 -10.86 -24.05
C LEU A 70 5.09 -12.19 -24.69
N ARG A 71 3.84 -12.61 -24.45
CA ARG A 71 3.27 -13.86 -24.98
C ARG A 71 3.12 -13.85 -26.50
N GLU A 72 2.79 -12.71 -27.07
CA GLU A 72 2.56 -12.55 -28.51
C GLU A 72 3.84 -12.22 -29.29
N ASN A 73 4.94 -11.94 -28.59
CA ASN A 73 6.18 -11.57 -29.23
C ASN A 73 6.82 -12.75 -29.98
N LEU A 74 6.89 -12.60 -31.29
CA LEU A 74 7.38 -13.60 -32.22
C LEU A 74 8.84 -13.99 -31.97
N GLU A 75 9.70 -13.04 -31.58
CA GLU A 75 11.12 -13.29 -31.33
C GLU A 75 11.33 -14.18 -30.10
N LEU A 76 10.60 -13.90 -29.00
CA LEU A 76 10.65 -14.73 -27.80
C LEU A 76 10.08 -16.13 -28.06
N VAL A 77 8.96 -16.24 -28.76
CA VAL A 77 8.36 -17.53 -29.13
C VAL A 77 9.35 -18.36 -29.96
N GLN A 78 10.01 -17.75 -30.94
CA GLN A 78 11.03 -18.43 -31.75
C GLN A 78 12.28 -18.81 -30.95
N ALA A 79 12.74 -17.94 -30.05
CA ALA A 79 13.89 -18.22 -29.19
C ALA A 79 13.60 -19.38 -28.23
N LEU A 80 12.40 -19.43 -27.64
CA LEU A 80 11.92 -20.55 -26.84
C LEU A 80 11.81 -21.84 -27.66
N ALA A 81 11.26 -21.78 -28.88
CA ALA A 81 11.17 -22.95 -29.75
C ALA A 81 12.55 -23.54 -30.05
N ARG A 82 13.54 -22.70 -30.37
CA ARG A 82 14.93 -23.10 -30.60
C ARG A 82 15.59 -23.68 -29.34
N TYR A 83 15.27 -23.16 -28.16
CA TYR A 83 15.75 -23.71 -26.89
C TYR A 83 15.28 -25.15 -26.68
N TYR A 84 14.00 -25.46 -26.99
CA TYR A 84 13.48 -26.83 -26.90
C TYR A 84 14.04 -27.77 -27.99
N GLU A 85 14.42 -27.25 -29.15
CA GLU A 85 15.03 -28.03 -30.23
C GLU A 85 16.53 -28.30 -29.99
N SER A 86 17.25 -27.33 -29.43
CA SER A 86 18.68 -27.42 -29.16
C SER A 86 19.05 -26.64 -27.89
N PRO A 87 19.38 -27.34 -26.79
CA PRO A 87 19.78 -26.73 -25.52
C PRO A 87 21.02 -25.83 -25.62
N ASP A 88 21.81 -25.95 -26.69
CA ASP A 88 23.02 -25.14 -26.91
C ASP A 88 22.69 -23.67 -27.26
N THR A 89 21.41 -23.37 -27.53
CA THR A 89 20.92 -22.02 -27.86
C THR A 89 20.60 -21.16 -26.63
N LEU A 90 20.80 -21.70 -25.41
CA LEU A 90 20.50 -21.06 -24.12
C LEU A 90 21.15 -19.68 -23.98
N GLY A 91 22.38 -19.50 -24.48
CA GLY A 91 23.08 -18.23 -24.45
C GLY A 91 22.48 -17.14 -25.36
N SER A 92 21.83 -17.55 -26.46
CA SER A 92 21.12 -16.61 -27.36
C SER A 92 19.79 -16.16 -26.76
N LEU A 93 19.09 -17.05 -26.07
CA LEU A 93 17.87 -16.74 -25.32
C LEU A 93 18.17 -15.79 -24.14
N HIS A 94 19.22 -16.05 -23.36
CA HIS A 94 19.64 -15.16 -22.26
C HIS A 94 19.90 -13.74 -22.73
N ARG A 95 20.66 -13.54 -23.82
CA ARG A 95 20.95 -12.18 -24.34
C ARG A 95 19.70 -11.43 -24.78
N LEU A 96 18.73 -12.14 -25.35
CA LEU A 96 17.44 -11.56 -25.72
C LEU A 96 16.66 -11.12 -24.47
N LEU A 97 16.62 -11.98 -23.45
CA LEU A 97 15.95 -11.71 -22.18
C LEU A 97 16.63 -10.58 -21.39
N ASP A 98 17.97 -10.50 -21.40
CA ASP A 98 18.74 -9.40 -20.80
C ASP A 98 18.40 -8.06 -21.45
N ASN A 99 18.34 -8.03 -22.78
CA ASN A 99 17.97 -6.82 -23.52
C ASN A 99 16.54 -6.38 -23.18
N TRP A 100 15.60 -7.32 -23.10
CA TRP A 100 14.22 -7.01 -22.71
C TRP A 100 14.09 -6.58 -21.27
N ASN A 101 14.80 -7.21 -20.35
CA ASN A 101 14.79 -6.82 -18.95
C ASN A 101 15.19 -5.35 -18.77
N SER A 102 16.14 -4.85 -19.57
CA SER A 102 16.51 -3.43 -19.56
C SER A 102 15.40 -2.48 -20.08
N GLN A 103 14.46 -3.00 -20.88
CA GLN A 103 13.39 -2.23 -21.53
C GLN A 103 12.03 -2.36 -20.83
N LEU A 104 11.78 -3.45 -20.09
CA LEU A 104 10.49 -3.77 -19.49
C LEU A 104 10.18 -2.93 -18.23
N GLU A 105 11.20 -2.28 -17.65
CA GLU A 105 11.09 -1.49 -16.40
C GLU A 105 10.33 -2.25 -15.29
N VAL A 106 10.69 -3.52 -15.10
CA VAL A 106 10.15 -4.39 -14.06
C VAL A 106 11.20 -4.66 -12.99
N ASP A 107 10.74 -4.84 -11.74
CA ASP A 107 11.62 -5.17 -10.62
C ASP A 107 12.14 -6.62 -10.71
N MET A 108 11.31 -7.52 -11.25
CA MET A 108 11.61 -8.94 -11.38
C MET A 108 11.14 -9.45 -12.74
N PHE A 109 12.00 -10.21 -13.42
CA PHE A 109 11.69 -10.86 -14.68
C PHE A 109 12.35 -12.25 -14.71
N ASP A 110 11.51 -13.27 -14.55
CA ASP A 110 11.94 -14.66 -14.49
C ASP A 110 11.23 -15.48 -15.57
N LEU A 111 11.93 -16.49 -16.07
CA LEU A 111 11.41 -17.44 -17.04
C LEU A 111 11.66 -18.86 -16.55
N THR A 112 10.58 -19.61 -16.34
CA THR A 112 10.61 -21.04 -15.98
C THR A 112 10.01 -21.91 -17.08
N ASP A 113 10.60 -23.08 -17.30
CA ASP A 113 10.01 -24.16 -18.12
C ASP A 113 8.73 -24.71 -17.45
N ARG A 114 7.91 -25.42 -18.20
CA ARG A 114 6.75 -26.22 -17.74
C ARG A 114 7.07 -27.19 -16.61
N ARG A 115 8.35 -27.56 -16.44
CA ARG A 115 8.84 -28.42 -15.35
C ARG A 115 9.17 -27.65 -14.07
N GLY A 116 9.00 -26.32 -14.07
CA GLY A 116 9.41 -25.44 -12.98
C GLY A 116 10.93 -25.22 -12.90
N VAL A 117 11.67 -25.58 -13.96
CA VAL A 117 13.11 -25.31 -14.04
C VAL A 117 13.31 -23.89 -14.52
N GLU A 118 14.07 -23.11 -13.76
CA GLU A 118 14.43 -21.74 -14.10
C GLU A 118 15.37 -21.72 -15.31
N ILE A 119 14.93 -21.05 -16.37
CA ILE A 119 15.67 -20.85 -17.62
C ILE A 119 16.39 -19.51 -17.59
N TYR A 120 15.82 -18.49 -16.93
CA TYR A 120 16.38 -17.16 -16.80
C TYR A 120 15.87 -16.48 -15.52
N CYS A 121 16.77 -15.76 -14.85
CA CYS A 121 16.46 -14.89 -13.72
C CYS A 121 17.30 -13.61 -13.85
N CYS A 122 16.66 -12.45 -13.74
CA CYS A 122 17.41 -11.21 -13.68
C CYS A 122 18.06 -11.03 -12.28
N ALA A 123 19.38 -11.01 -12.26
CA ALA A 123 20.23 -10.80 -11.07
C ALA A 123 20.19 -9.35 -10.50
N ARG A 124 19.00 -8.75 -10.36
CA ARG A 124 18.78 -7.70 -9.35
C ARG A 124 18.32 -8.27 -8.01
N CYS A 125 18.08 -9.58 -7.93
CA CYS A 125 18.14 -10.31 -6.68
C CYS A 125 19.57 -10.85 -6.48
N PRO A 126 20.29 -10.42 -5.43
CA PRO A 126 21.54 -11.08 -5.07
C PRO A 126 21.23 -12.55 -4.76
N VAL A 127 21.80 -13.43 -5.58
CA VAL A 127 21.66 -14.90 -5.54
C VAL A 127 22.12 -15.52 -4.19
N GLU A 128 22.62 -14.71 -3.26
CA GLU A 128 23.06 -15.15 -1.93
C GLU A 128 21.92 -15.21 -0.89
N GLU A 129 20.76 -14.63 -1.17
CA GLU A 129 19.56 -14.83 -0.35
C GLU A 129 18.55 -15.71 -1.11
N ARG A 130 18.67 -17.03 -0.92
CA ARG A 130 17.52 -17.93 -1.11
C ARG A 130 16.41 -17.50 -0.14
N GLY A 131 15.58 -16.56 -0.55
CA GLY A 131 14.56 -16.00 0.33
C GLY A 131 13.84 -14.76 -0.19
N CYS A 132 13.26 -14.82 -1.38
CA CYS A 132 12.12 -13.95 -1.73
C CYS A 132 11.01 -14.83 -2.27
N PRO A 133 10.05 -15.20 -1.40
CA PRO A 133 8.85 -14.36 -1.27
C PRO A 133 8.48 -14.13 0.20
N GLY A 134 8.25 -12.87 0.61
CA GLY A 134 7.53 -12.58 1.85
C GLY A 134 8.19 -11.64 2.86
N TRP A 135 9.34 -11.04 2.57
CA TRP A 135 9.90 -10.06 3.51
C TRP A 135 9.04 -8.78 3.51
N GLY A 136 8.39 -8.50 4.64
CA GLY A 136 7.47 -7.38 4.85
C GLY A 136 5.97 -7.74 4.90
N VAL A 137 5.53 -8.83 4.25
CA VAL A 137 4.10 -9.23 4.29
C VAL A 137 3.76 -9.87 5.63
N GLU A 138 4.66 -10.67 6.18
CA GLU A 138 4.48 -11.30 7.48
C GLU A 138 4.61 -10.29 8.64
N GLU A 139 5.49 -9.29 8.51
CA GLU A 139 5.62 -8.18 9.48
C GLU A 139 4.42 -7.24 9.44
N ALA A 140 3.91 -6.91 8.25
CA ALA A 140 2.70 -6.09 8.08
C ALA A 140 1.43 -6.81 8.60
N LEU A 141 1.32 -8.13 8.42
CA LEU A 141 0.21 -8.93 8.95
C LEU A 141 0.34 -9.19 10.46
N ALA A 142 1.56 -9.22 11.01
CA ALA A 142 1.81 -9.40 12.44
C ALA A 142 1.67 -8.10 13.26
N GLY A 143 1.46 -6.94 12.62
CA GLY A 143 1.24 -5.67 13.30
C GLY A 143 2.42 -5.22 14.16
N LYS A 144 3.65 -5.61 13.80
CA LYS A 144 4.86 -5.12 14.45
C LYS A 144 5.50 -4.02 13.61
N PRO A 145 5.91 -2.90 14.22
CA PRO A 145 6.52 -1.77 13.53
C PRO A 145 7.90 -2.11 12.97
#